data_AF-Q234I6-F1
#
_entry.id   AF-Q234I6-F1
#
_cell.length_a   1.000
_cell.length_b   1.000
_cell.length_c   1.000
_cell.angle_alpha   90.00
_cell.angle_beta   90.00
_cell.angle_gamma   90.00
#
_symmetry.space_group_name_H-M   'P 1'
#
loop_
_entity.id
_entity.type
_entity.pdbx_description
1 polymer ?
#
loop_
_entity_poly.entity_id
_entity_poly.type
_entity_poly.pdbx_seq_one_letter_code
_entity_poly.pdbx_strand_id
1 'polypeptide(L)'
;MLLYNIDQDEGNQQQDTENRQNNNQDYSYGNEQRRQVQQMELELQNANNIDTQSENNQQKAQQNQKSMVEEIDEDKIRQEKFDQKEKEFRDAQLREKKMCMKVHFKNKQIIEIKKLVEQNTLTLQYYEQKKYLQPTDVNYSRSLLEEYCSLRDKINKCNETLRQLKIKRWDSETFFQNLKDLQRQEESLSSYIKISEYTKEQKQQEIKRIEEYKEQIKKINDEIEKLKEKHIQNSDNYSTIKLQLKEQNQKNESLRQQIESLKRNN
;
A
#
# COMPACT_ATOMS: atom_id res chain seq x y z
N MET A 1 61.87 7.55 19.78
CA MET A 1 61.88 7.50 21.26
C MET A 1 63.12 6.72 21.64
N LEU A 2 64.23 7.46 21.88
CA LEU A 2 64.89 7.61 23.19
C LEU A 2 65.35 6.23 23.71
N LEU A 3 66.61 5.91 24.00
CA LEU A 3 67.79 6.66 24.46
C LEU A 3 68.92 5.58 24.46
N TYR A 4 70.15 5.90 24.04
CA TYR A 4 71.22 6.26 24.98
C TYR A 4 71.57 5.10 25.92
N ASN A 5 72.73 4.49 25.72
CA ASN A 5 73.80 4.62 26.69
C ASN A 5 75.14 4.20 26.10
N ILE A 6 76.00 5.19 26.16
CA ILE A 6 77.44 5.18 26.01
C ILE A 6 78.04 4.65 27.33
N ASP A 7 79.24 4.09 27.20
CA ASP A 7 80.32 3.92 28.19
C ASP A 7 80.35 2.72 29.15
N GLN A 8 81.64 2.41 29.42
CA GLN A 8 82.23 1.76 30.60
C GLN A 8 82.19 0.23 30.63
N ASP A 9 83.25 -0.47 30.99
CA ASP A 9 84.63 -0.14 31.37
C ASP A 9 85.36 -1.50 31.35
N GLU A 10 86.64 -1.52 30.98
CA GLU A 10 87.66 -2.44 31.50
C GLU A 10 88.99 -1.99 30.87
N GLY A 11 89.86 -1.21 31.52
CA GLY A 11 90.04 -1.09 32.96
C GLY A 11 91.00 -2.15 33.51
N ASN A 12 92.22 -2.19 32.95
CA ASN A 12 93.48 -2.12 33.70
C ASN A 12 93.96 -3.33 34.57
N GLN A 13 95.29 -3.33 34.75
CA GLN A 13 96.11 -4.03 35.77
C GLN A 13 96.50 -5.49 35.49
N GLN A 14 97.75 -5.73 35.06
CA GLN A 14 99.00 -5.80 35.87
C GLN A 14 99.16 -7.15 36.57
N GLN A 15 100.25 -7.87 36.29
CA GLN A 15 101.40 -7.97 37.21
C GLN A 15 102.39 -9.04 36.72
N ASP A 16 103.66 -8.65 36.74
CA ASP A 16 104.79 -9.39 37.31
C ASP A 16 104.87 -10.89 37.05
N THR A 17 105.94 -11.32 36.38
CA THR A 17 107.07 -11.88 37.12
C THR A 17 108.27 -12.14 36.20
N GLU A 18 109.31 -11.33 36.42
CA GLU A 18 110.69 -11.78 36.26
C GLU A 18 110.89 -13.08 37.08
N ASN A 19 111.48 -14.11 36.48
CA ASN A 19 112.72 -14.71 36.98
C ASN A 19 113.14 -16.00 36.25
N ARG A 20 114.47 -16.13 36.14
CA ARG A 20 115.26 -17.37 35.95
C ARG A 20 115.42 -17.87 34.52
N GLN A 21 116.16 -17.07 33.75
CA GLN A 21 117.24 -17.65 32.96
C GLN A 21 118.37 -18.14 33.89
N ASN A 22 118.90 -19.30 33.52
CA ASN A 22 120.20 -19.89 33.88
C ASN A 22 120.41 -20.44 35.30
N ASN A 23 120.17 -21.75 35.40
CA ASN A 23 120.85 -22.61 36.35
C ASN A 23 122.29 -22.89 35.90
N ASN A 24 123.17 -22.81 36.90
CA ASN A 24 124.47 -23.47 37.03
C ASN A 24 124.57 -24.81 36.29
N GLN A 25 125.63 -24.91 35.48
CA GLN A 25 126.38 -26.14 35.20
C GLN A 25 127.00 -26.64 36.54
N ASP A 26 127.23 -27.92 36.80
CA ASP A 26 127.61 -28.96 35.85
C ASP A 26 127.54 -30.35 36.54
N TYR A 27 126.44 -31.13 36.43
CA TYR A 27 126.37 -32.49 37.01
C TYR A 27 125.29 -33.40 36.37
N SER A 28 125.76 -34.55 35.88
CA SER A 28 125.26 -35.91 36.16
C SER A 28 123.85 -36.36 35.72
N TYR A 29 123.79 -37.09 34.59
CA TYR A 29 123.10 -38.38 34.32
C TYR A 29 121.64 -38.65 34.79
N GLY A 30 120.91 -37.68 35.35
CA GLY A 30 119.50 -37.81 35.78
C GLY A 30 118.50 -36.96 34.99
N ASN A 31 118.96 -36.19 34.00
CA ASN A 31 118.13 -35.24 33.26
C ASN A 31 117.42 -35.84 32.03
N GLU A 32 117.93 -36.94 31.47
CA GLU A 32 117.37 -37.52 30.24
C GLU A 32 116.06 -38.30 30.51
N GLN A 33 115.97 -38.98 31.65
CA GLN A 33 114.71 -39.60 32.11
C GLN A 33 113.65 -38.57 32.48
N ARG A 34 114.01 -37.44 33.11
CA ARG A 34 113.05 -36.38 33.41
C ARG A 34 112.54 -35.70 32.14
N ARG A 35 113.39 -35.50 31.14
CA ARG A 35 113.00 -34.92 29.85
C ARG A 35 112.08 -35.87 29.07
N GLN A 36 112.33 -37.18 29.07
CA GLN A 36 111.43 -38.15 28.45
C GLN A 36 110.07 -38.26 29.16
N VAL A 37 110.02 -38.22 30.51
CA VAL A 37 108.76 -38.24 31.25
C VAL A 37 107.97 -36.94 31.05
N GLN A 38 108.62 -35.77 31.07
CA GLN A 38 107.93 -34.49 30.80
C GLN A 38 107.42 -34.39 29.36
N GLN A 39 108.14 -34.95 28.39
CA GLN A 39 107.71 -34.96 27.00
C GLN A 39 106.51 -35.90 26.81
N MET A 40 106.52 -37.06 27.48
CA MET A 40 105.39 -38.00 27.49
C MET A 40 104.17 -37.43 28.24
N GLU A 41 104.37 -36.69 29.34
CA GLU A 41 103.30 -35.97 30.05
C GLU A 41 102.69 -34.84 29.22
N LEU A 42 103.51 -34.09 28.47
CA LEU A 42 103.05 -33.06 27.54
C LEU A 42 102.29 -33.66 26.36
N GLU A 43 102.74 -34.80 25.81
CA GLU A 43 102.03 -35.52 24.76
C GLU A 43 100.70 -36.10 25.26
N LEU A 44 100.65 -36.64 26.48
CA LEU A 44 99.41 -37.09 27.13
C LEU A 44 98.44 -35.95 27.45
N GLN A 45 98.95 -34.79 27.91
CA GLN A 45 98.11 -33.60 28.12
C GLN A 45 97.59 -33.02 26.79
N ASN A 46 98.40 -33.02 25.73
CA ASN A 46 97.95 -32.59 24.41
C ASN A 46 96.94 -33.55 23.79
N ALA A 47 97.14 -34.87 23.93
CA ALA A 47 96.16 -35.86 23.49
C ALA A 47 94.83 -35.71 24.23
N ASN A 48 94.87 -35.54 25.57
CA ASN A 48 93.67 -35.31 26.37
C ASN A 48 92.98 -33.98 26.02
N ASN A 49 93.73 -32.91 25.70
CA ASN A 49 93.19 -31.62 25.27
C ASN A 49 92.57 -31.68 23.86
N ILE A 50 93.14 -32.48 22.95
CA ILE A 50 92.57 -32.69 21.61
C ILE A 50 91.28 -33.50 21.72
N ASP A 51 91.23 -34.55 22.55
CA ASP A 51 90.01 -35.32 22.78
C ASP A 51 88.92 -34.48 23.47
N THR A 52 89.26 -33.68 24.50
CA THR A 52 88.27 -32.78 25.14
C THR A 52 87.84 -31.61 24.24
N GLN A 53 88.70 -31.09 23.35
CA GLN A 53 88.27 -30.11 22.34
C GLN A 53 87.40 -30.75 21.26
N SER A 54 87.70 -31.98 20.86
CA SER A 54 86.89 -32.75 19.90
C SER A 54 85.50 -33.06 20.47
N GLU A 55 85.42 -33.51 21.73
CA GLU A 55 84.14 -33.71 22.43
C GLU A 55 83.36 -32.41 22.61
N ASN A 56 84.02 -31.31 23.00
CA ASN A 56 83.33 -30.02 23.10
C ASN A 56 82.82 -29.52 21.75
N ASN A 57 83.57 -29.70 20.67
CA ASN A 57 83.11 -29.33 19.34
C ASN A 57 81.99 -30.25 18.83
N GLN A 58 82.02 -31.55 19.14
CA GLN A 58 80.92 -32.46 18.84
C GLN A 58 79.66 -32.13 19.64
N GLN A 59 79.78 -31.84 20.95
CA GLN A 59 78.66 -31.42 21.79
C GLN A 59 78.09 -30.07 21.33
N LYS A 60 78.94 -29.09 21.00
CA LYS A 60 78.52 -27.78 20.47
C LYS A 60 77.83 -27.91 19.11
N ALA A 61 78.30 -28.79 18.24
CA ALA A 61 77.64 -29.08 16.97
C ALA A 61 76.27 -29.74 17.15
N GLN A 62 76.14 -30.69 18.09
CA GLN A 62 74.85 -31.31 18.43
C GLN A 62 73.87 -30.30 19.05
N GLN A 63 74.35 -29.41 19.92
CA GLN A 63 73.52 -28.38 20.55
C GLN A 63 73.02 -27.35 19.53
N ASN A 64 73.88 -26.95 18.58
CA ASN A 64 73.50 -26.08 17.46
C ASN A 64 72.49 -26.75 16.52
N GLN A 65 72.64 -28.04 16.21
CA GLN A 65 71.66 -28.77 15.40
C GLN A 65 70.30 -28.87 16.10
N LYS A 66 70.28 -29.12 17.42
CA LYS A 66 69.04 -29.16 18.20
C LYS A 66 68.33 -27.79 18.21
N SER A 67 69.08 -26.72 18.43
CA SER A 67 68.54 -25.34 18.39
C SER A 67 67.99 -24.98 17.01
N MET A 68 68.66 -25.38 15.93
CA MET A 68 68.20 -25.12 14.55
C MET A 68 66.89 -25.88 14.23
N VAL A 69 66.75 -27.12 14.71
CA VAL A 69 65.51 -27.90 14.55
C VAL A 69 64.37 -27.28 15.36
N GLU A 70 64.63 -26.84 16.60
CA GLU A 70 63.65 -26.15 17.43
C GLU A 70 63.18 -24.82 16.80
N GLU A 71 64.09 -24.05 16.18
CA GLU A 71 63.76 -22.80 15.47
C GLU A 71 62.90 -23.05 14.21
N ILE A 72 63.22 -24.10 13.43
CA ILE A 72 62.41 -24.52 12.26
C ILE A 72 61.01 -24.97 12.69
N ASP A 73 60.90 -25.72 13.78
CA ASP A 73 59.60 -26.17 14.31
C ASP A 73 58.77 -25.00 14.84
N GLU A 74 59.38 -24.02 15.51
CA GLU A 74 58.71 -22.80 15.95
C GLU A 74 58.25 -21.92 14.77
N ASP A 75 59.06 -21.80 13.72
CA ASP A 75 58.69 -21.08 12.49
C ASP A 75 57.53 -21.77 11.77
N LYS A 76 57.53 -23.10 11.70
CA LYS A 76 56.43 -23.87 11.12
C LYS A 76 55.13 -23.67 11.91
N ILE A 77 55.18 -23.73 13.25
CA ILE A 77 54.01 -23.47 14.11
C ILE A 77 53.53 -22.02 13.95
N ARG A 78 54.45 -21.05 13.83
CA ARG A 78 54.12 -19.65 13.59
C ARG A 78 53.44 -19.45 12.23
N GLN A 79 53.95 -20.09 11.18
CA GLN A 79 53.35 -20.06 9.84
C GLN A 79 51.96 -20.70 9.83
N GLU A 80 51.78 -21.88 10.44
CA GLU A 80 50.47 -22.55 10.55
C GLU A 80 49.45 -21.69 11.31
N LYS A 81 49.87 -21.02 12.40
CA LYS A 81 49.01 -20.06 13.13
C LYS A 81 48.65 -18.84 12.28
N PHE A 82 49.58 -18.34 11.49
CA PHE A 82 49.33 -17.22 10.59
C PHE A 82 48.33 -17.62 9.49
N ASP A 83 48.55 -18.75 8.84
CA ASP A 83 47.68 -19.28 7.80
C ASP A 83 46.27 -19.56 8.34
N GLN A 84 46.17 -20.07 9.58
CA GLN A 84 44.88 -20.24 10.26
C GLN A 84 44.17 -18.89 10.48
N LYS A 85 44.87 -17.87 10.99
CA LYS A 85 44.29 -16.53 11.17
C LYS A 85 43.87 -15.90 9.85
N GLU A 86 44.65 -16.08 8.80
CA GLU A 86 44.32 -15.56 7.47
C GLU A 86 43.08 -16.25 6.91
N LYS A 87 42.96 -17.58 7.07
CA LYS A 87 41.75 -18.33 6.70
C LYS A 87 40.53 -17.85 7.48
N GLU A 88 40.63 -17.72 8.79
CA GLU A 88 39.55 -17.21 9.65
C GLU A 88 39.12 -15.80 9.26
N PHE A 89 40.07 -14.94 8.91
CA PHE A 89 39.81 -13.59 8.42
C PHE A 89 39.08 -13.59 7.07
N ARG A 90 39.55 -14.39 6.10
CA ARG A 90 38.87 -14.56 4.81
C ARG A 90 37.46 -15.11 4.98
N ASP A 91 37.26 -16.09 5.87
CA ASP A 91 35.95 -16.65 6.19
C ASP A 91 35.02 -15.63 6.88
N ALA A 92 35.56 -14.78 7.75
CA ALA A 92 34.81 -13.67 8.36
C ALA A 92 34.36 -12.65 7.29
N GLN A 93 35.25 -12.23 6.39
CA GLN A 93 34.91 -11.33 5.28
C GLN A 93 33.84 -11.93 4.35
N LEU A 94 33.93 -13.22 4.03
CA LEU A 94 32.92 -13.91 3.21
C LEU A 94 31.55 -13.96 3.91
N ARG A 95 31.52 -14.18 5.23
CA ARG A 95 30.27 -14.14 6.00
C ARG A 95 29.66 -12.74 6.03
N GLU A 96 30.47 -11.71 6.25
CA GLU A 96 30.04 -10.32 6.24
C GLU A 96 29.49 -9.92 4.86
N LYS A 97 30.18 -10.28 3.78
CA LYS A 97 29.72 -10.06 2.39
C LYS A 97 28.37 -10.73 2.15
N LYS A 98 28.19 -11.99 2.59
CA LYS A 98 26.91 -12.71 2.48
C LYS A 98 25.79 -12.07 3.31
N MET A 99 26.09 -11.59 4.52
CA MET A 99 25.16 -10.83 5.37
C MET A 99 24.70 -9.56 4.67
N CYS A 100 25.63 -8.75 4.17
CA CYS A 100 25.34 -7.50 3.46
C CYS A 100 24.42 -7.74 2.24
N MET A 101 24.72 -8.76 1.42
CA MET A 101 23.86 -9.13 0.29
C MET A 101 22.44 -9.53 0.72
N LYS A 102 22.30 -10.29 1.82
CA LYS A 102 20.97 -10.67 2.35
C LYS A 102 20.17 -9.45 2.83
N VAL A 103 20.81 -8.49 3.49
CA VAL A 103 20.17 -7.24 3.93
C VAL A 103 19.72 -6.42 2.71
N HIS A 104 20.60 -6.26 1.71
CA HIS A 104 20.26 -5.55 0.48
C HIS A 104 19.07 -6.19 -0.26
N PHE A 105 19.05 -7.51 -0.38
CA PHE A 105 17.95 -8.24 -0.98
C PHE A 105 16.63 -8.02 -0.24
N LYS A 106 16.63 -8.12 1.10
CA LYS A 106 15.45 -7.83 1.93
C LYS A 106 14.97 -6.39 1.76
N ASN A 107 15.88 -5.41 1.72
CA ASN A 107 15.53 -4.01 1.49
C ASN A 107 14.90 -3.78 0.11
N LYS A 108 15.41 -4.45 -0.93
CA LYS A 108 14.79 -4.40 -2.27
C LYS A 108 13.35 -4.91 -2.25
N GLN A 109 13.10 -6.04 -1.58
CA GLN A 109 11.74 -6.58 -1.41
C GLN A 109 10.82 -5.63 -0.63
N ILE A 110 11.32 -4.99 0.44
CA ILE A 110 10.55 -4.00 1.21
C ILE A 110 10.13 -2.82 0.33
N ILE A 111 11.03 -2.32 -0.52
CA ILE A 111 10.72 -1.21 -1.45
C ILE A 111 9.66 -1.64 -2.48
N GLU A 112 9.75 -2.84 -3.03
CA GLU A 112 8.75 -3.37 -3.97
C GLU A 112 7.37 -3.53 -3.31
N ILE A 113 7.32 -4.04 -2.07
CA ILE A 113 6.07 -4.14 -1.30
C ILE A 113 5.48 -2.75 -1.06
N LYS A 114 6.28 -1.75 -0.67
CA LYS A 114 5.78 -0.37 -0.48
C LYS A 114 5.17 0.21 -1.75
N LYS A 115 5.82 0.02 -2.91
CA LYS A 115 5.27 0.45 -4.20
C LYS A 115 3.93 -0.23 -4.53
N LEU A 116 3.82 -1.53 -4.26
CA LEU A 116 2.56 -2.26 -4.46
C LEU A 116 1.45 -1.76 -3.52
N VAL A 117 1.78 -1.46 -2.26
CA VAL A 117 0.82 -0.89 -1.30
C VAL A 117 0.36 0.50 -1.75
N GLU A 118 1.26 1.37 -2.19
CA GLU A 118 0.92 2.70 -2.72
C GLU A 118 0.02 2.60 -3.97
N GLN A 119 0.39 1.74 -4.94
CA GLN A 119 -0.43 1.50 -6.14
C GLN A 119 -1.83 0.98 -5.79
N ASN A 120 -1.92 0.02 -4.87
CA ASN A 120 -3.21 -0.51 -4.42
C ASN A 120 -4.02 0.54 -3.68
N THR A 121 -3.39 1.37 -2.85
CA THR A 121 -4.07 2.45 -2.12
C THR A 121 -4.64 3.50 -3.08
N LEU A 122 -3.85 3.93 -4.07
CA LEU A 122 -4.31 4.84 -5.13
C LEU A 122 -5.43 4.24 -5.98
N THR A 123 -5.33 2.94 -6.29
CA THR A 123 -6.37 2.20 -7.02
C THR A 123 -7.66 2.13 -6.20
N LEU A 124 -7.57 1.86 -4.90
CA LEU A 124 -8.71 1.84 -3.99
C LEU A 124 -9.36 3.22 -3.89
N GLN A 125 -8.56 4.28 -3.71
CA GLN A 125 -9.02 5.67 -3.69
C GLN A 125 -9.68 6.06 -5.02
N TYR A 126 -9.12 5.63 -6.15
CA TYR A 126 -9.71 5.85 -7.47
C TYR A 126 -11.07 5.14 -7.61
N TYR A 127 -11.16 3.88 -7.17
CA TYR A 127 -12.43 3.15 -7.18
C TYR A 127 -13.44 3.74 -6.21
N GLU A 128 -13.01 4.20 -5.03
CA GLU A 128 -13.87 4.93 -4.09
C GLU A 128 -14.37 6.23 -4.71
N GLN A 129 -13.50 7.04 -5.31
CA GLN A 129 -13.88 8.27 -6.01
C GLN A 129 -14.87 8.01 -7.15
N LYS A 130 -14.71 6.92 -7.90
CA LYS A 130 -15.66 6.48 -8.93
C LYS A 130 -16.92 5.79 -8.39
N LYS A 131 -16.93 5.34 -7.13
CA LYS A 131 -18.08 4.68 -6.47
C LYS A 131 -19.14 5.65 -5.98
N TYR A 132 -18.81 6.94 -5.89
CA TYR A 132 -19.78 7.98 -5.59
C TYR A 132 -20.55 8.32 -6.86
N LEU A 133 -21.44 7.40 -7.19
CA LEU A 133 -22.45 7.44 -8.24
C LEU A 133 -21.86 7.41 -9.66
N GLN A 134 -22.14 6.32 -10.39
CA GLN A 134 -22.14 6.46 -11.84
C GLN A 134 -23.12 7.61 -12.18
N PRO A 135 -22.76 8.53 -13.08
CA PRO A 135 -23.66 9.60 -13.47
C PRO A 135 -25.02 9.04 -13.93
N THR A 136 -25.06 7.81 -14.44
CA THR A 136 -26.28 7.06 -14.78
C THR A 136 -27.25 6.89 -13.60
N ASP A 137 -26.79 6.59 -12.39
CA ASP A 137 -27.68 6.36 -11.24
C ASP A 137 -28.22 7.68 -10.65
N VAL A 138 -27.41 8.74 -10.64
CA VAL A 138 -27.88 10.10 -10.28
C VAL A 138 -28.84 10.62 -11.32
N ASN A 139 -28.51 10.44 -12.60
CA ASN A 139 -29.36 10.88 -13.71
C ASN A 139 -30.67 10.09 -13.76
N TYR A 140 -30.65 8.80 -13.43
CA TYR A 140 -31.86 7.99 -13.29
C TYR A 140 -32.74 8.50 -12.16
N SER A 141 -32.17 8.75 -10.98
CA SER A 141 -32.90 9.34 -9.83
C SER A 141 -33.51 10.70 -10.16
N ARG A 142 -32.72 11.55 -10.82
CA ARG A 142 -33.13 12.90 -11.23
C ARG A 142 -34.25 12.85 -12.28
N SER A 143 -34.13 11.97 -13.27
CA SER A 143 -35.16 11.75 -14.29
C SER A 143 -36.48 11.29 -13.66
N LEU A 144 -36.44 10.35 -12.71
CA LEU A 144 -37.63 9.89 -11.99
C LEU A 144 -38.29 11.02 -11.19
N LEU A 145 -37.49 11.87 -10.55
CA LEU A 145 -38.00 13.00 -9.77
C LEU A 145 -38.65 14.07 -10.66
N GLU A 146 -38.02 14.37 -11.80
CA GLU A 146 -38.55 15.29 -12.80
C GLU A 146 -39.87 14.77 -13.40
N GLU A 147 -39.94 13.47 -13.71
CA GLU A 147 -41.15 12.83 -14.21
C GLU A 147 -42.27 12.80 -13.16
N TYR A 148 -41.94 12.49 -11.90
CA TYR A 148 -42.87 12.55 -10.77
C TYR A 148 -43.48 13.94 -10.59
N CYS A 149 -42.63 14.98 -10.60
CA CYS A 149 -43.08 16.37 -10.54
C CYS A 149 -43.95 16.75 -11.73
N SER A 150 -43.56 16.35 -12.94
CA SER A 150 -44.33 16.57 -14.17
C SER A 150 -45.71 15.91 -14.12
N LEU A 151 -45.80 14.66 -13.65
CA LEU A 151 -47.08 13.96 -13.50
C LEU A 151 -47.97 14.62 -12.46
N ARG A 152 -47.42 15.07 -11.33
CA ARG A 152 -48.16 15.82 -10.32
C ARG A 152 -48.80 17.08 -10.92
N ASP A 153 -48.05 17.83 -11.71
CA ASP A 153 -48.56 19.03 -12.38
C ASP A 153 -49.63 18.70 -13.43
N LYS A 154 -49.45 17.62 -14.18
CA LYS A 154 -50.47 17.13 -15.15
C LYS A 154 -51.76 16.72 -14.45
N ILE A 155 -51.68 16.03 -13.31
CA ILE A 155 -52.85 15.66 -12.48
C ILE A 155 -53.57 16.91 -11.97
N ASN A 156 -52.83 17.87 -11.42
CA ASN A 156 -53.41 19.13 -10.94
C ASN A 156 -54.13 19.89 -12.05
N LYS A 157 -53.50 20.01 -13.23
CA LYS A 157 -54.13 20.61 -14.41
C LYS A 157 -55.37 19.86 -14.86
N CYS A 158 -55.33 18.52 -14.91
CA CYS A 158 -56.51 17.71 -15.25
C CYS A 158 -57.66 17.94 -14.28
N ASN A 159 -57.38 17.99 -12.97
CA ASN A 159 -58.39 18.26 -11.95
C ASN A 159 -59.01 19.66 -12.08
N GLU A 160 -58.19 20.66 -12.36
CA GLU A 160 -58.67 22.02 -12.61
C GLU A 160 -59.55 22.08 -13.86
N THR A 161 -59.13 21.47 -14.97
CA THR A 161 -59.94 21.41 -16.20
C THR A 161 -61.24 20.63 -16.00
N LEU A 162 -61.20 19.51 -15.28
CA LEU A 162 -62.41 18.74 -14.92
C LEU A 162 -63.38 19.58 -14.09
N ARG A 163 -62.87 20.38 -13.14
CA ARG A 163 -63.71 21.28 -12.35
C ARG A 163 -64.37 22.33 -13.24
N GLN A 164 -63.61 22.96 -14.14
CA GLN A 164 -64.14 23.96 -15.07
C GLN A 164 -65.21 23.37 -16.01
N LEU A 165 -64.99 22.17 -16.56
CA LEU A 165 -65.97 21.50 -17.41
C LEU A 165 -67.24 21.11 -16.64
N LYS A 166 -67.11 20.65 -15.39
CA LYS A 166 -68.28 20.36 -14.54
C LYS A 166 -69.12 21.61 -14.27
N ILE A 167 -68.49 22.76 -14.04
CA ILE A 167 -69.19 24.04 -13.88
C ILE A 167 -69.93 24.40 -15.18
N LYS A 168 -69.23 24.40 -16.33
CA LYS A 168 -69.86 24.69 -17.64
C LYS A 168 -71.03 23.76 -17.96
N ARG A 169 -70.89 22.48 -17.61
CA ARG A 169 -71.95 21.49 -17.76
C ARG A 169 -73.17 21.87 -16.90
N TRP A 170 -72.95 22.18 -15.62
CA TRP A 170 -74.02 22.58 -14.71
C TRP A 170 -74.73 23.85 -15.18
N ASP A 171 -73.98 24.85 -15.66
CA ASP A 171 -74.55 26.07 -16.25
C ASP A 171 -75.43 25.70 -17.45
N SER A 172 -74.91 24.89 -18.39
CA SER A 172 -75.63 24.48 -19.59
C SER A 172 -76.89 23.65 -19.29
N GLU A 173 -76.83 22.75 -18.30
CA GLU A 173 -77.98 21.99 -17.81
C GLU A 173 -79.04 22.92 -17.19
N THR A 174 -78.62 23.94 -16.44
CA THR A 174 -79.51 24.94 -15.83
C THR A 174 -80.19 25.80 -16.90
N PHE A 175 -79.44 26.28 -17.90
CA PHE A 175 -80.00 27.01 -19.04
C PHE A 175 -81.00 26.16 -19.84
N PHE A 176 -80.65 24.90 -20.09
CA PHE A 176 -81.53 23.96 -20.78
C PHE A 176 -82.84 23.72 -20.02
N GLN A 177 -82.77 23.61 -18.68
CA GLN A 177 -83.96 23.45 -17.86
C GLN A 177 -84.84 24.69 -17.86
N ASN A 178 -84.25 25.88 -17.75
CA ASN A 178 -84.97 27.15 -17.84
C ASN A 178 -85.68 27.32 -19.19
N LEU A 179 -85.03 26.95 -20.30
CA LEU A 179 -85.66 26.97 -21.64
C LEU A 179 -86.85 26.00 -21.73
N LYS A 180 -86.75 24.80 -21.17
CA LYS A 180 -87.88 23.87 -21.11
C LYS A 180 -89.04 24.41 -20.29
N ASP A 181 -88.76 25.05 -19.17
CA ASP A 181 -89.81 25.59 -18.30
C ASP A 181 -90.48 26.81 -18.94
N LEU A 182 -89.73 27.66 -19.65
CA LEU A 182 -90.28 28.70 -20.54
C LEU A 182 -91.19 28.11 -21.62
N GLN A 183 -90.74 27.06 -22.31
CA GLN A 183 -91.53 26.38 -23.34
C GLN A 183 -92.87 25.85 -22.76
N ARG A 184 -92.86 25.27 -21.56
CA ARG A 184 -94.09 24.81 -20.88
C ARG A 184 -95.04 25.96 -20.53
N GLN A 185 -94.50 27.09 -20.06
CA GLN A 185 -95.29 28.28 -19.78
C GLN A 185 -95.94 28.83 -21.06
N GLU A 186 -95.20 28.86 -22.17
CA GLU A 186 -95.76 29.22 -23.47
C GLU A 186 -96.85 28.26 -23.94
N GLU A 187 -96.65 26.93 -23.82
CA GLU A 187 -97.66 25.93 -24.18
C GLU A 187 -98.93 26.10 -23.35
N SER A 188 -98.79 26.37 -22.05
CA SER A 188 -99.92 26.70 -21.17
C SER A 188 -100.66 27.95 -21.64
N LEU A 189 -99.97 29.06 -21.92
CA LEU A 189 -100.58 30.32 -22.37
C LEU A 189 -101.20 30.22 -23.77
N SER A 190 -100.55 29.46 -24.67
CA SER A 190 -101.02 29.15 -26.01
C SER A 190 -102.36 28.41 -26.02
N SER A 191 -102.66 27.61 -25.00
CA SER A 191 -103.97 26.94 -24.92
C SER A 191 -105.14 27.93 -24.76
N TYR A 192 -104.84 29.16 -24.31
CA TYR A 192 -105.81 30.24 -24.11
C TYR A 192 -105.87 31.26 -25.26
N ILE A 193 -104.88 31.29 -26.17
CA ILE A 193 -104.75 32.32 -27.22
C ILE A 193 -104.47 31.68 -28.58
N LYS A 194 -105.27 32.01 -29.62
CA LYS A 194 -105.00 31.60 -31.02
C LYS A 194 -103.63 32.13 -31.46
N ILE A 195 -102.66 31.23 -31.58
CA ILE A 195 -101.27 31.51 -31.96
C ILE A 195 -101.19 32.01 -33.40
N SER A 196 -100.53 33.16 -33.63
CA SER A 196 -100.25 33.72 -34.97
C SER A 196 -99.04 33.04 -35.63
N GLU A 197 -98.86 33.18 -36.94
CA GLU A 197 -97.71 32.57 -37.65
C GLU A 197 -96.35 33.07 -37.13
N TYR A 198 -96.27 34.30 -36.62
CA TYR A 198 -95.08 34.89 -36.01
C TYR A 198 -94.57 34.09 -34.79
N THR A 199 -95.46 33.47 -34.03
CA THR A 199 -95.11 32.68 -32.84
C THR A 199 -94.65 31.26 -33.19
N LYS A 200 -94.96 30.75 -34.39
CA LYS A 200 -94.42 29.46 -34.86
C LYS A 200 -92.93 29.57 -35.20
N GLU A 201 -92.52 30.66 -35.85
CA GLU A 201 -91.12 30.86 -36.24
C GLU A 201 -90.21 31.03 -35.00
N GLN A 202 -90.68 31.74 -33.97
CA GLN A 202 -89.99 31.85 -32.68
C GLN A 202 -89.85 30.48 -31.97
N LYS A 203 -90.92 29.67 -31.92
CA LYS A 203 -90.85 28.30 -31.38
C LYS A 203 -89.85 27.42 -32.13
N GLN A 204 -89.78 27.55 -33.45
CA GLN A 204 -88.84 26.76 -34.26
C GLN A 204 -87.38 27.18 -34.03
N GLN A 205 -87.12 28.46 -33.72
CA GLN A 205 -85.81 28.94 -33.27
C GLN A 205 -85.45 28.45 -31.86
N GLU A 206 -86.40 28.43 -30.93
CA GLU A 206 -86.22 27.87 -29.57
C GLU A 206 -85.86 26.38 -29.62
N ILE A 207 -86.56 25.58 -30.43
CA ILE A 207 -86.27 24.14 -30.60
C ILE A 207 -84.84 23.94 -31.12
N LYS A 208 -84.41 24.75 -32.11
CA LYS A 208 -83.02 24.70 -32.60
C LYS A 208 -82.00 25.02 -31.50
N ARG A 209 -82.25 26.04 -30.67
CA ARG A 209 -81.38 26.37 -29.53
C ARG A 209 -81.31 25.22 -28.51
N ILE A 210 -82.43 24.57 -28.22
CA ILE A 210 -82.50 23.41 -27.31
C ILE A 210 -81.67 22.24 -27.86
N GLU A 211 -81.71 21.98 -29.16
CA GLU A 211 -80.89 20.95 -29.81
C GLU A 211 -79.39 21.31 -29.77
N GLU A 212 -79.03 22.56 -30.03
CA GLU A 212 -77.66 23.06 -29.92
C GLU A 212 -77.09 22.87 -28.51
N TYR A 213 -77.86 23.22 -27.46
CA TYR A 213 -77.43 23.02 -26.08
C TYR A 213 -77.30 21.55 -25.70
N LYS A 214 -78.18 20.67 -26.19
CA LYS A 214 -78.01 19.21 -25.99
C LYS A 214 -76.70 18.72 -26.60
N GLU A 215 -76.37 19.19 -27.79
CA GLU A 215 -75.12 18.78 -28.46
C GLU A 215 -73.89 19.33 -27.73
N GLN A 216 -73.95 20.57 -27.21
CA GLN A 216 -72.89 21.14 -26.38
C GLN A 216 -72.68 20.34 -25.09
N ILE A 217 -73.75 19.99 -24.37
CA ILE A 217 -73.67 19.15 -23.17
C ILE A 217 -73.05 17.79 -23.48
N LYS A 218 -73.42 17.19 -24.63
CA LYS A 218 -72.82 15.92 -25.08
C LYS A 218 -71.31 16.06 -25.31
N LYS A 219 -70.87 17.10 -26.04
CA LYS A 219 -69.45 17.37 -26.28
C LYS A 219 -68.67 17.57 -24.97
N ILE A 220 -69.24 18.31 -24.02
CA ILE A 220 -68.64 18.51 -22.68
C ILE A 220 -68.52 17.19 -21.92
N ASN A 221 -69.55 16.33 -21.97
CA ASN A 221 -69.49 15.01 -21.32
C ASN A 221 -68.42 14.10 -21.94
N ASP A 222 -68.31 14.08 -23.27
CA ASP A 222 -67.27 13.32 -23.97
C ASP A 222 -65.85 13.82 -23.61
N GLU A 223 -65.67 15.14 -23.45
CA GLU A 223 -64.42 15.73 -22.96
C GLU A 223 -64.13 15.37 -21.51
N ILE A 224 -65.14 15.36 -20.64
CA ILE A 224 -65.02 14.95 -19.23
C ILE A 224 -64.55 13.50 -19.13
N GLU A 225 -65.14 12.57 -19.89
CA GLU A 225 -64.75 11.16 -19.85
C GLU A 225 -63.30 10.97 -20.33
N LYS A 226 -62.90 11.60 -21.44
CA LYS A 226 -61.49 11.57 -21.90
C LYS A 226 -60.52 12.14 -20.86
N LEU A 227 -60.89 13.22 -20.17
CA LEU A 227 -60.08 13.80 -19.11
C LEU A 227 -59.99 12.90 -17.87
N LYS A 228 -61.05 12.17 -17.52
CA LYS A 228 -61.04 11.18 -16.43
C LYS A 228 -60.11 10.02 -16.74
N GLU A 229 -60.18 9.45 -17.94
CA GLU A 229 -59.28 8.37 -18.36
C GLU A 229 -57.81 8.81 -18.28
N LYS A 230 -57.52 10.02 -18.80
CA LYS A 230 -56.17 10.60 -18.71
C LYS A 230 -55.74 10.87 -17.27
N HIS A 231 -56.66 11.29 -16.40
CA HIS A 231 -56.38 11.48 -14.98
C HIS A 231 -56.05 10.14 -14.30
N ILE A 232 -56.82 9.08 -14.55
CA ILE A 232 -56.56 7.73 -14.03
C ILE A 232 -55.17 7.27 -14.48
N GLN A 233 -54.87 7.35 -15.78
CA GLN A 233 -53.57 6.95 -16.31
C GLN A 233 -52.40 7.74 -15.67
N ASN A 234 -52.54 9.06 -15.50
CA ASN A 234 -51.52 9.86 -14.84
C ASN A 234 -51.37 9.49 -13.36
N SER A 235 -52.47 9.17 -12.67
CA SER A 235 -52.49 8.75 -11.27
C SER A 235 -51.80 7.40 -11.06
N ASP A 236 -52.04 6.45 -11.96
CA ASP A 236 -51.40 5.12 -11.92
C ASP A 236 -49.89 5.24 -12.18
N ASN A 237 -49.49 6.04 -13.18
CA ASN A 237 -48.09 6.33 -13.46
C ASN A 237 -47.41 7.03 -12.27
N TYR A 238 -48.08 8.02 -11.67
CA TYR A 238 -47.58 8.72 -10.48
C TYR A 238 -47.34 7.76 -9.32
N SER A 239 -48.27 6.83 -9.09
CA SER A 239 -48.17 5.83 -8.03
C SER A 239 -47.02 4.86 -8.28
N THR A 240 -46.82 4.46 -9.54
CA THR A 240 -45.71 3.60 -9.97
C THR A 240 -44.35 4.27 -9.75
N ILE A 241 -44.17 5.50 -10.20
CA ILE A 241 -42.92 6.26 -10.01
C ILE A 241 -42.65 6.52 -8.53
N LYS A 242 -43.70 6.82 -7.75
CA LYS A 242 -43.57 6.97 -6.29
C LYS A 242 -43.04 5.71 -5.61
N LEU A 243 -43.46 4.52 -6.06
CA LEU A 243 -42.94 3.25 -5.56
C LEU A 243 -41.47 3.06 -5.95
N GLN A 244 -41.13 3.32 -7.22
CA GLN A 244 -39.74 3.22 -7.72
C GLN A 244 -38.77 4.14 -6.95
N LEU A 245 -39.17 5.38 -6.66
CA LEU A 245 -38.39 6.31 -5.83
C LEU A 245 -38.16 5.77 -4.42
N LYS A 246 -39.17 5.10 -3.83
CA LYS A 246 -39.04 4.48 -2.50
C LYS A 246 -38.03 3.33 -2.51
N GLU A 247 -38.10 2.45 -3.51
CA GLU A 247 -37.16 1.34 -3.67
C GLU A 247 -35.73 1.83 -3.91
N GLN A 248 -35.56 2.89 -4.72
CA GLN A 248 -34.26 3.47 -4.98
C GLN A 248 -33.64 4.08 -3.71
N ASN A 249 -34.44 4.76 -2.89
CA ASN A 249 -33.98 5.28 -1.60
C ASN A 249 -33.55 4.16 -0.64
N GLN A 250 -34.27 3.04 -0.62
CA GLN A 250 -33.89 1.87 0.20
C GLN A 250 -32.54 1.28 -0.26
N LYS A 251 -32.33 1.16 -1.58
CA LYS A 251 -31.05 0.71 -2.15
C LYS A 251 -29.90 1.66 -1.78
N ASN A 252 -30.14 2.97 -1.88
CA ASN A 252 -29.15 4.00 -1.52
C ASN A 252 -28.79 3.95 -0.03
N GLU A 253 -29.78 3.78 0.85
CA GLU A 253 -29.53 3.67 2.29
C GLU A 253 -28.75 2.40 2.64
N SER A 254 -29.06 1.27 2.01
CA SER A 254 -28.29 0.03 2.19
C SER A 254 -26.83 0.18 1.75
N LEU A 255 -26.59 0.82 0.61
CA LEU A 255 -25.23 1.14 0.14
C LEU A 255 -24.49 2.07 1.11
N ARG A 256 -25.19 3.06 1.67
CA ARG A 256 -24.63 3.97 2.67
C ARG A 256 -24.15 3.22 3.91
N GLN A 257 -24.95 2.29 4.42
CA GLN A 257 -24.60 1.44 5.56
C GLN A 257 -23.40 0.53 5.25
N GLN A 258 -23.34 -0.06 4.06
CA GLN A 258 -22.18 -0.86 3.62
C GLN A 258 -20.90 -0.03 3.56
N ILE A 259 -20.96 1.20 3.02
CA ILE A 259 -19.81 2.12 2.99
C ILE A 259 -19.35 2.47 4.39
N GLU A 260 -20.28 2.79 5.30
CA GLU A 260 -19.93 3.12 6.67
C GLU A 260 -19.29 1.94 7.41
N SER A 261 -19.79 0.71 7.18
CA SER A 261 -19.16 -0.50 7.71
C SER A 261 -17.73 -0.69 7.17
N LEU A 262 -17.50 -0.45 5.87
CA LEU A 262 -16.15 -0.53 5.29
C LEU A 262 -15.21 0.52 5.88
N LYS A 263 -15.69 1.74 6.13
CA LYS A 263 -14.91 2.81 6.77
C LYS A 263 -14.50 2.48 8.21
N ARG A 264 -15.31 1.72 8.95
CA ARG A 264 -14.97 1.29 10.32
C ARG A 264 -13.96 0.14 10.36
N ASN A 265 -13.86 -0.64 9.29
CA ASN A 265 -12.96 -1.80 9.20
C ASN A 265 -11.54 -1.44 8.72
N ASN A 266 -11.35 -0.25 8.15
CA ASN A 266 -10.05 0.30 7.73
C ASN A 266 -9.54 1.31 8.75
#